data_AF-A0A4Z0QGX4-F1
#
_entry.id   AF-A0A4Z0QGX4-F1
#
_cell.length_a   1.000
_cell.length_b   1.000
_cell.length_c   1.000
_cell.angle_alpha   90.00
_cell.angle_beta   90.00
_cell.angle_gamma   90.00
#
_symmetry.space_group_name_H-M   'P 1'
#
loop_
_entity.id
_entity.type
_entity.pdbx_description
1 polymer ?
#
loop_
_entity_poly.entity_id
_entity_poly.type
_entity_poly.pdbx_seq_one_letter_code
_entity_poly.pdbx_strand_id
1 'polypeptide(L)'
;MTNLYLDIDGVLVTAKHTRAAPGVEGFVRFITANFTCYWLTTHCKGNSASALKYLAHFLDAETLGLLASSVRATTWDALKTEAIDLTLPFYWLDDQPFQAEIARLQAANVADRLVVVDLKQANELARLQEFLWRVLNQ
;
A
#
# COMPACT_ATOMS: atom_id res chain seq x y z
N MET A 1 -5.03 -2.35 16.13
CA MET A 1 -4.74 -1.41 15.04
C MET A 1 -4.69 -2.22 13.75
N THR A 2 -5.38 -1.79 12.70
CA THR A 2 -5.49 -2.52 11.43
C THR A 2 -4.19 -2.41 10.64
N ASN A 3 -3.78 -3.50 9.98
CA ASN A 3 -2.59 -3.49 9.13
C ASN A 3 -2.93 -2.93 7.74
N LEU A 4 -2.03 -2.14 7.16
CA LEU A 4 -2.16 -1.67 5.78
C LEU A 4 -0.90 -2.04 5.00
N TYR A 5 -1.07 -2.89 3.99
CA TYR A 5 -0.01 -3.33 3.10
C TYR A 5 -0.01 -2.48 1.83
N LEU A 6 1.14 -1.92 1.47
CA LEU A 6 1.28 -0.90 0.44
C LEU A 6 2.14 -1.39 -0.70
N ASP A 7 1.57 -1.51 -1.90
CA ASP A 7 2.40 -1.41 -3.10
C ASP A 7 2.85 0.05 -3.34
N ILE A 8 3.81 0.23 -4.24
CA ILE A 8 4.35 1.53 -4.63
C ILE A 8 3.86 1.91 -6.02
N ASP A 9 4.21 1.11 -7.03
CA ASP A 9 3.86 1.40 -8.42
C ASP A 9 2.35 1.25 -8.60
N GLY A 10 1.71 2.23 -9.24
CA GLY A 10 0.26 2.27 -9.36
C GLY A 10 -0.50 2.66 -8.09
N VAL A 11 0.19 2.89 -6.96
CA VAL A 11 -0.44 3.27 -5.68
C VAL A 11 0.08 4.63 -5.19
N LEU A 12 1.36 4.71 -4.81
CA LEU A 12 1.99 5.96 -4.34
C LEU A 12 2.60 6.76 -5.50
N VAL A 13 2.98 6.06 -6.57
CA VAL A 13 3.45 6.66 -7.83
C VAL A 13 2.71 6.04 -9.00
N THR A 14 2.62 6.74 -10.12
CA THR A 14 1.95 6.19 -11.31
C THR A 14 2.75 5.04 -11.92
N ALA A 15 2.08 3.92 -12.26
CA ALA A 15 2.73 2.75 -12.88
C ALA A 15 3.34 3.04 -14.27
N LYS A 16 2.87 4.08 -14.95
CA LYS A 16 3.40 4.56 -16.24
C LYS A 16 3.83 6.01 -16.11
N HIS A 17 4.93 6.38 -16.80
CA HIS A 17 5.53 7.72 -16.74
C HIS A 17 5.69 8.21 -15.29
N THR A 18 6.43 7.42 -14.50
CA THR A 18 6.45 7.46 -13.05
C THR A 18 6.55 8.88 -12.50
N ARG A 19 5.54 9.24 -11.72
CA ARG A 19 5.39 10.50 -10.99
C ARG A 19 4.62 10.24 -9.71
N ALA A 20 4.71 11.14 -8.74
CA ALA A 20 3.89 11.11 -7.55
C ALA A 20 2.40 10.98 -7.91
N ALA A 21 1.68 10.11 -7.20
CA ALA A 21 0.24 10.01 -7.33
C ALA A 21 -0.41 11.33 -6.86
N PRO A 22 -1.44 11.86 -7.55
CA PRO A 22 -2.13 13.06 -7.10
C PRO A 22 -2.67 12.92 -5.68
N GLY A 23 -2.26 13.81 -4.78
CA GLY A 23 -2.67 13.79 -3.36
C GLY A 23 -1.91 12.82 -2.46
N VAL A 24 -0.81 12.21 -2.93
CA VAL A 24 -0.03 11.21 -2.18
C VAL A 24 0.44 11.72 -0.81
N GLU A 25 0.84 12.98 -0.69
CA GLU A 25 1.31 13.59 0.55
C GLU A 25 0.24 13.52 1.67
N GLY A 26 -1.00 13.94 1.35
CA GLY A 26 -2.14 13.87 2.26
C GLY A 26 -2.52 12.43 2.57
N PHE A 27 -2.49 11.56 1.57
CA PHE A 27 -2.78 10.13 1.72
C PHE A 27 -1.79 9.44 2.66
N VAL A 28 -0.48 9.68 2.49
CA VAL A 28 0.58 9.13 3.35
C VAL A 28 0.41 9.60 4.79
N ARG A 29 0.16 10.89 5.03
CA ARG A 29 -0.14 11.40 6.37
C ARG A 29 -1.33 10.69 7.01
N PHE A 30 -2.41 10.50 6.25
CA PHE A 30 -3.58 9.79 6.73
C PHE A 30 -3.27 8.33 7.09
N ILE A 31 -2.68 7.55 6.18
CA ILE A 31 -2.49 6.11 6.43
C ILE A 31 -1.50 5.86 7.57
N THR A 32 -0.41 6.63 7.64
CA THR A 32 0.62 6.46 8.68
C THR A 32 0.14 6.86 10.07
N ALA A 33 -0.86 7.74 10.16
CA ALA A 33 -1.49 8.11 11.43
C ALA A 33 -2.52 7.08 11.93
N ASN A 34 -3.11 6.29 11.04
CA ASN A 34 -4.29 5.46 11.36
C ASN A 34 -4.05 3.95 11.25
N PHE A 35 -3.00 3.51 10.55
CA PHE A 35 -2.72 2.10 10.29
C PHE A 35 -1.30 1.70 10.70
N THR A 36 -1.13 0.42 11.02
CA THR A 36 0.20 -0.19 11.05
C THR A 36 0.60 -0.49 9.60
N CYS A 37 1.49 0.33 9.03
CA CYS A 37 1.82 0.25 7.62
C CYS A 37 2.98 -0.70 7.33
N TYR A 38 2.87 -1.44 6.23
CA TYR A 38 3.86 -2.40 5.75
C TYR A 38 4.08 -2.21 4.25
N TRP A 39 5.33 -2.29 3.83
CA TRP A 39 5.66 -2.39 2.41
C TRP A 39 5.23 -3.75 1.90
N LEU A 40 4.56 -3.78 0.76
CA LEU A 40 4.20 -5.00 0.05
C LEU A 40 4.38 -4.80 -1.45
N THR A 41 5.63 -4.64 -1.83
CA THR A 41 6.07 -4.14 -3.14
C THR A 41 7.34 -4.86 -3.56
N THR A 42 7.62 -4.90 -4.86
CA THR A 42 8.87 -5.47 -5.40
C THR A 42 10.11 -4.65 -4.99
N HIS A 43 9.92 -3.37 -4.63
CA HIS A 43 11.00 -2.51 -4.11
C HIS A 43 11.38 -2.78 -2.66
N CYS A 44 10.66 -3.66 -1.95
CA CYS A 44 10.94 -4.02 -0.56
C CYS A 44 10.79 -5.53 -0.33
N LYS A 45 11.92 -6.21 -0.14
CA LYS A 45 11.99 -7.61 0.31
C LYS A 45 12.93 -7.70 1.51
N GLY A 46 12.46 -7.24 2.66
CA GLY A 46 13.21 -7.20 3.92
C GLY A 46 14.04 -5.93 4.14
N ASN A 47 14.05 -4.99 3.18
CA ASN A 47 14.79 -3.74 3.28
C ASN A 47 13.93 -2.54 2.86
N SER A 48 13.54 -1.69 3.80
CA SER A 48 12.79 -0.46 3.49
C SER A 48 13.65 0.58 2.76
N ALA A 49 14.97 0.55 2.88
CA ALA A 49 15.84 1.56 2.29
C ALA A 49 15.80 1.56 0.76
N SER A 50 15.59 0.39 0.12
CA SER A 50 15.44 0.31 -1.33
C SER A 50 14.15 0.97 -1.82
N ALA A 51 13.04 0.74 -1.13
CA ALA A 51 11.76 1.41 -1.40
C ALA A 51 11.86 2.93 -1.23
N LEU A 52 12.45 3.39 -0.13
CA LEU A 52 12.63 4.82 0.14
C LEU A 52 13.55 5.49 -0.89
N LYS A 53 14.64 4.82 -1.29
CA LYS A 53 15.54 5.33 -2.33
C LYS A 53 14.82 5.48 -3.67
N TYR A 54 13.97 4.53 -4.04
CA TYR A 54 13.15 4.62 -5.24
C TYR A 54 12.16 5.79 -5.16
N LEU A 55 11.41 5.88 -4.05
CA LEU A 55 10.42 6.95 -3.84
C LEU A 55 11.04 8.35 -3.78
N ALA A 56 12.31 8.46 -3.38
CA ALA A 56 13.01 9.74 -3.28
C ALA A 56 13.18 10.47 -4.63
N HIS A 57 12.97 9.78 -5.74
CA HIS A 57 12.94 10.40 -7.07
C HIS A 57 11.65 11.15 -7.37
N PHE A 58 10.58 10.93 -6.59
CA PHE A 58 9.22 11.37 -6.92
C PHE A 58 8.52 12.12 -5.79
N LEU A 59 8.85 11.80 -4.54
CA LEU A 59 8.20 12.36 -3.35
C LEU A 59 9.09 13.41 -2.66
N ASP A 60 8.47 14.35 -1.97
CA ASP A 60 9.18 15.33 -1.14
C ASP A 60 9.78 14.70 0.13
N ALA A 61 10.68 15.44 0.78
CA ALA A 61 11.40 14.98 1.96
C ALA A 61 10.50 14.73 3.18
N GLU A 62 9.38 15.46 3.32
CA GLU A 62 8.45 15.29 4.44
C GLU A 62 7.71 13.96 4.30
N THR A 63 7.14 13.70 3.13
CA THR A 63 6.44 12.46 2.78
C THR A 63 7.37 11.27 2.94
N LEU A 64 8.61 11.37 2.45
CA LEU A 64 9.62 10.32 2.62
C LEU A 64 9.98 10.09 4.09
N GLY A 65 10.08 11.15 4.89
CA GLY A 65 10.33 11.05 6.32
C GLY A 65 9.25 10.26 7.04
N LEU A 66 7.98 10.54 6.74
CA LEU A 66 6.83 9.80 7.29
C LEU A 66 6.85 8.32 6.90
N LEU A 67 7.13 8.03 5.62
CA LEU A 67 7.23 6.67 5.13
C LEU A 67 8.38 5.91 5.80
N ALA A 68 9.53 6.57 5.99
CA ALA A 68 10.70 5.99 6.61
C ALA A 68 10.49 5.64 8.09
N SER A 69 9.76 6.48 8.83
CA SER A 69 9.50 6.24 10.26
C SER A 69 8.34 5.27 10.52
N SER A 70 7.39 5.15 9.59
CA SER A 70 6.08 4.55 9.87
C SER A 70 5.77 3.29 9.07
N VAL A 71 6.51 3.00 8.00
CA VAL A 71 6.24 1.84 7.13
C VAL A 71 7.31 0.76 7.28
N ARG A 72 6.88 -0.42 7.72
CA ARG A 72 7.75 -1.55 8.05
C ARG A 72 8.05 -2.39 6.82
N ALA A 73 9.26 -2.93 6.73
CA ALA A 73 9.60 -3.89 5.69
C ALA A 73 8.82 -5.20 5.88
N THR A 74 8.54 -5.89 4.77
CA THR A 74 8.08 -7.28 4.77
C THR A 74 9.01 -8.14 3.92
N THR A 75 8.91 -9.45 4.08
CA THR A 75 9.67 -10.43 3.31
C THR A 75 8.71 -11.48 2.76
N TRP A 76 8.90 -11.81 1.49
CA TRP A 76 8.14 -12.81 0.75
C TRP A 76 9.03 -13.34 -0.38
N ASP A 77 8.80 -14.57 -0.83
CA ASP A 77 9.62 -15.21 -1.86
C ASP A 77 8.92 -15.16 -3.21
N ALA A 78 7.79 -15.88 -3.34
CA ALA A 78 7.08 -16.01 -4.61
C ALA A 78 5.90 -15.05 -4.72
N LEU A 79 4.99 -15.05 -3.74
CA LEU A 79 3.79 -14.20 -3.74
C LEU A 79 3.84 -13.19 -2.59
N LYS A 80 3.47 -11.93 -2.84
CA LYS A 80 3.38 -10.88 -1.82
C LYS A 80 2.48 -11.33 -0.66
N THR A 81 1.38 -12.01 -0.97
CA THR A 81 0.42 -12.55 0.02
C THR A 81 1.01 -13.53 1.04
N GLU A 82 2.25 -14.00 0.87
CA GLU A 82 3.01 -14.75 1.90
C GLU A 82 3.36 -13.90 3.11
N ALA A 83 3.57 -12.60 2.91
CA ALA A 83 3.90 -11.65 3.97
C ALA A 83 2.68 -11.14 4.75
N ILE A 84 1.46 -11.49 4.31
CA ILE A 84 0.23 -11.05 4.95
C ILE A 84 -0.21 -12.09 5.98
N ASP A 85 -0.38 -11.65 7.23
CA ASP A 85 -1.11 -12.43 8.22
C ASP A 85 -2.61 -12.31 7.97
N LEU A 86 -3.18 -13.31 7.30
CA LEU A 86 -4.60 -13.32 6.93
C LEU A 86 -5.55 -13.44 8.14
N THR A 87 -5.03 -13.78 9.32
CA THR A 87 -5.84 -13.94 10.55
C THR A 87 -6.08 -12.60 11.25
N LEU A 88 -5.27 -11.59 10.97
CA LEU A 88 -5.39 -10.25 11.55
C LEU A 88 -6.23 -9.33 10.65
N PRO A 89 -6.85 -8.26 11.19
CA PRO A 89 -7.47 -7.22 10.37
C PRO A 89 -6.44 -6.53 9.48
N PHE A 90 -6.67 -6.51 8.17
CA PHE A 90 -5.78 -5.83 7.22
C PHE A 90 -6.53 -5.27 6.01
N TYR A 91 -5.86 -4.37 5.30
CA TYR A 91 -6.14 -4.05 3.90
C TYR A 91 -4.84 -4.08 3.10
N TRP A 92 -4.92 -4.43 1.82
CA TRP A 92 -3.80 -4.41 0.89
C TRP A 92 -4.16 -3.55 -0.32
N LEU A 93 -3.33 -2.54 -0.59
CA LEU A 93 -3.47 -1.63 -1.72
C LEU A 93 -2.49 -2.07 -2.82
N ASP A 94 -3.02 -2.41 -3.99
CA ASP A 94 -2.26 -2.86 -5.16
C ASP A 94 -3.01 -2.49 -6.44
N ASP A 95 -2.32 -2.10 -7.51
CA ASP A 95 -2.98 -1.78 -8.79
C ASP A 95 -3.15 -3.04 -9.67
N GLN A 96 -2.27 -4.02 -9.52
CA GLN A 96 -2.18 -5.20 -10.39
C GLN A 96 -1.80 -6.48 -9.60
N PRO A 97 -2.63 -6.89 -8.62
CA PRO A 97 -2.38 -8.11 -7.86
C PRO A 97 -2.46 -9.35 -8.76
N PHE A 98 -1.61 -10.35 -8.52
CA PHE A 98 -1.59 -11.55 -9.34
C PHE A 98 -2.84 -12.40 -9.11
N GLN A 99 -3.28 -13.13 -10.15
CA GLN A 99 -4.45 -14.01 -10.04
C GLN A 99 -4.28 -15.08 -8.94
N ALA A 100 -3.06 -15.59 -8.74
CA ALA A 100 -2.77 -16.52 -7.65
C ALA A 100 -2.92 -15.88 -6.26
N GLU A 101 -2.60 -14.59 -6.12
CA GLU A 101 -2.76 -13.83 -4.87
C GLU A 101 -4.22 -13.57 -4.57
N ILE A 102 -5.00 -13.16 -5.59
CA ILE A 102 -6.45 -13.02 -5.49
C ILE A 102 -7.09 -14.35 -5.08
N ALA A 103 -6.72 -15.45 -5.74
CA ALA A 103 -7.25 -16.78 -5.44
C ALA A 103 -6.95 -17.21 -3.99
N ARG A 104 -5.75 -16.88 -3.47
CA ARG A 104 -5.40 -17.14 -2.07
C ARG A 104 -6.28 -16.37 -1.09
N LEU A 105 -6.54 -15.08 -1.36
CA LEU A 105 -7.42 -14.27 -0.51
C LEU A 105 -8.87 -14.77 -0.55
N GLN A 106 -9.35 -15.20 -1.72
CA GLN A 106 -10.67 -15.82 -1.89
C GLN A 106 -10.79 -17.12 -1.12
N ALA A 107 -9.78 -18.00 -1.21
CA ALA A 107 -9.74 -19.26 -0.47
C ALA A 107 -9.75 -19.05 1.06
N ALA A 108 -9.19 -17.93 1.53
CA ALA A 108 -9.21 -17.53 2.93
C ALA A 108 -10.45 -16.68 3.31
N ASN A 109 -11.39 -16.46 2.38
CA ASN A 109 -12.60 -15.63 2.56
C ASN A 109 -12.31 -14.20 3.06
N VAL A 110 -11.24 -13.58 2.54
CA VAL A 110 -10.79 -12.21 2.87
C VAL A 110 -10.47 -11.39 1.62
N ALA A 111 -11.06 -11.76 0.48
CA ALA A 111 -10.83 -11.08 -0.79
C ALA A 111 -11.30 -9.61 -0.81
N ASP A 112 -12.26 -9.27 0.06
CA ASP A 112 -12.75 -7.91 0.30
C ASP A 112 -11.70 -6.98 0.96
N ARG A 113 -10.60 -7.56 1.48
CA ARG A 113 -9.48 -6.81 2.06
C ARG A 113 -8.43 -6.38 1.03
N LEU A 114 -8.50 -6.91 -0.19
CA LEU A 114 -7.74 -6.38 -1.33
C LEU A 114 -8.48 -5.18 -1.91
N VAL A 115 -7.82 -4.04 -1.96
CA VAL A 115 -8.34 -2.81 -2.54
C VAL A 115 -7.53 -2.52 -3.79
N VAL A 116 -8.15 -2.78 -4.95
CA VAL A 116 -7.50 -2.53 -6.24
C VAL A 116 -7.48 -1.04 -6.51
N VAL A 117 -6.28 -0.46 -6.66
CA VAL A 117 -6.08 0.97 -6.87
C VAL A 117 -6.07 1.30 -8.35
N ASP A 118 -6.81 2.34 -8.75
CA ASP A 118 -6.81 2.84 -10.13
C ASP A 118 -6.55 4.34 -10.21
N LEU A 119 -5.28 4.73 -10.29
CA LEU A 119 -4.87 6.14 -10.40
C LEU A 119 -5.30 6.84 -11.71
N LYS A 120 -5.95 6.15 -12.65
CA LYS A 120 -6.61 6.80 -13.79
C LYS A 120 -7.95 7.43 -13.38
N GLN A 121 -8.54 6.94 -12.29
CA GLN A 121 -9.73 7.55 -11.72
C GLN A 121 -9.37 8.86 -11.04
N ALA A 122 -10.15 9.90 -11.33
CA ALA A 122 -9.96 11.19 -10.70
C ALA A 122 -10.15 11.07 -9.17
N ASN A 123 -9.25 11.67 -8.41
CA ASN A 123 -9.27 11.70 -6.95
C ASN A 123 -9.22 10.30 -6.28
N GLU A 124 -8.59 9.32 -6.94
CA GLU A 124 -8.53 7.94 -6.43
C GLU A 124 -8.02 7.85 -4.98
N LEU A 125 -6.90 8.50 -4.65
CA LEU A 125 -6.36 8.46 -3.29
C LEU A 125 -7.29 9.10 -2.25
N ALA A 126 -8.05 10.13 -2.63
CA ALA A 126 -9.06 10.72 -1.74
C ALA A 126 -10.23 9.75 -1.51
N ARG A 127 -10.69 9.05 -2.56
CA ARG A 127 -11.71 7.99 -2.42
C ARG A 127 -11.22 6.83 -1.56
N LEU A 128 -9.97 6.41 -1.72
CA LEU A 128 -9.36 5.37 -0.87
C LEU A 128 -9.30 5.83 0.58
N GLN A 129 -8.91 7.08 0.84
CA GLN A 129 -8.91 7.66 2.18
C GLN A 129 -10.32 7.65 2.81
N GLU A 130 -11.36 8.05 2.06
CA GLU A 130 -12.74 7.98 2.55
C GLU A 130 -13.19 6.54 2.86
N PHE A 131 -12.87 5.59 1.98
CA PHE A 131 -13.15 4.18 2.21
C PHE A 131 -12.46 3.66 3.47
N LEU A 132 -11.15 3.90 3.58
CA LEU A 132 -10.32 3.49 4.72
C LEU A 132 -10.80 4.14 6.03
N TRP A 133 -11.24 5.39 5.98
CA TRP A 133 -11.83 6.05 7.13
C TRP A 133 -13.15 5.39 7.56
N ARG A 134 -14.04 5.04 6.62
CA ARG A 134 -15.31 4.37 6.95
C ARG A 134 -15.11 3.00 7.60
N VAL A 135 -14.11 2.24 7.18
CA VAL A 135 -13.83 0.91 7.76
C VAL A 135 -13.16 0.98 9.14
N LEU A 136 -12.48 2.09 9.46
CA LEU A 136 -11.91 2.31 10.80
C LEU A 136 -12.97 2.71 11.85
N ASN A 137 -14.12 3.22 11.41
CA ASN A 137 -15.17 3.77 12.28
C ASN A 137 -16.45 2.90 12.30
N GLN A 138 -16.35 1.65 11.87
CA GLN A 138 -17.39 0.61 11.99
C GLN A 138 -17.02 -0.35 13.12
#